data_AF-A0A0F9T0N2-F1
#
_entry.id   AF-A0A0F9T0N2-F1
#
_cell.length_a   1.000
_cell.length_b   1.000
_cell.length_c   1.000
_cell.angle_alpha   90.00
_cell.angle_beta   90.00
_cell.angle_gamma   90.00
#
_symmetry.space_group_name_H-M   'P 1'
#
loop_
_entity.id
_entity.type
_entity.pdbx_description
1 polymer ?
#
loop_
_entity_poly.entity_id
_entity_poly.type
_entity_poly.pdbx_seq_one_letter_code
_entity_poly.pdbx_strand_id
1 'polypeptide(L)'
;MQIGDIVEIIKCNKIPELVGKTAKVIAMVDPEKAHYPVMVELEEPIEQEVPMGTLKTKGPYGFRENELTPADPSKGIPEAFKED
;
A
#
# COMPACT_ATOMS: atom_id res chain seq x y z
N MET A 1 10.23 3.54 4.50
CA MET A 1 9.22 2.49 4.30
C MET A 1 9.74 1.19 4.90
N GLN A 2 8.94 0.53 5.75
CA GLN A 2 9.29 -0.73 6.44
C GLN A 2 8.09 -1.68 6.40
N ILE A 3 8.30 -2.97 6.70
CA ILE A 3 7.17 -3.92 6.87
C ILE A 3 6.29 -3.43 8.02
N GLY A 4 5.00 -3.32 7.77
CA GLY A 4 3.99 -2.79 8.70
C GLY A 4 3.65 -1.32 8.49
N ASP A 5 4.41 -0.59 7.68
CA ASP A 5 4.19 0.81 7.34
C ASP A 5 2.94 0.96 6.45
N ILE A 6 2.20 2.05 6.61
CA ILE A 6 1.06 2.38 5.75
C ILE A 6 1.57 3.28 4.62
N VAL A 7 1.19 2.95 3.41
CA VAL A 7 1.67 3.58 2.20
C VAL A 7 0.48 3.89 1.29
N GLU A 8 0.49 5.05 0.67
CA GLU A 8 -0.50 5.44 -0.31
C GLU A 8 0.02 5.13 -1.72
N ILE A 9 -0.82 4.48 -2.51
CA ILE A 9 -0.50 4.13 -3.90
C ILE A 9 -0.76 5.37 -4.76
N ILE A 10 0.30 6.00 -5.25
CA ILE A 10 0.18 7.21 -6.09
C ILE A 10 0.18 6.87 -7.59
N LYS A 11 0.57 5.64 -7.94
CA LYS A 11 0.67 5.21 -9.33
C LYS A 11 0.36 3.72 -9.47
N CYS A 12 -0.64 3.40 -10.28
CA CYS A 12 -0.93 2.04 -10.70
C CYS A 12 -1.47 2.04 -12.14
N ASN A 13 -0.71 1.45 -13.07
CA ASN A 13 -1.15 1.35 -14.46
C ASN A 13 -2.12 0.18 -14.71
N LYS A 14 -2.07 -0.87 -13.88
CA LYS A 14 -2.93 -2.05 -14.06
C LYS A 14 -4.33 -1.84 -13.53
N ILE A 15 -4.45 -1.17 -12.38
CA ILE A 15 -5.71 -0.96 -11.68
C ILE A 15 -5.74 0.49 -11.20
N PRO A 16 -6.28 1.42 -12.01
CA PRO A 16 -6.28 2.84 -11.66
C PRO A 16 -7.07 3.14 -10.38
N GLU A 17 -8.01 2.28 -10.00
CA GLU A 17 -8.77 2.39 -8.74
C GLU A 17 -7.93 2.19 -7.48
N LEU A 18 -6.73 1.63 -7.61
CA LEU A 18 -5.77 1.56 -6.50
C LEU A 18 -5.13 2.92 -6.21
N VAL A 19 -5.11 3.84 -7.19
CA VAL A 19 -4.47 5.15 -7.00
C VAL A 19 -5.27 5.98 -5.99
N GLY A 20 -4.58 6.47 -4.95
CA GLY A 20 -5.18 7.18 -3.81
C GLY A 20 -5.68 6.27 -2.69
N LYS A 21 -5.43 4.96 -2.76
CA LYS A 21 -5.74 4.01 -1.66
C LYS A 21 -4.52 3.81 -0.77
N THR A 22 -4.80 3.61 0.52
CA THR A 22 -3.80 3.19 1.50
C THR A 22 -3.67 1.68 1.54
N ALA A 23 -2.43 1.24 1.68
CA ALA A 23 -2.05 -0.17 1.76
C ALA A 23 -1.00 -0.34 2.83
N LYS A 24 -0.98 -1.50 3.46
CA LYS A 24 0.02 -1.87 4.45
C LYS A 24 1.13 -2.69 3.80
N VAL A 25 2.38 -2.32 4.04
CA VAL A 25 3.53 -3.11 3.58
C VAL A 25 3.56 -4.44 4.32
N ILE A 26 3.34 -5.54 3.62
CA ILE A 26 3.36 -6.89 4.22
C ILE A 26 4.69 -7.60 4.00
N ALA A 27 5.45 -7.21 2.97
CA ALA A 27 6.77 -7.76 2.70
C ALA A 27 7.63 -6.79 1.91
N MET A 28 8.94 -6.89 2.12
CA MET A 28 9.95 -6.16 1.36
C MET A 28 11.02 -7.15 0.92
N VAL A 29 11.39 -7.09 -0.35
CA VAL A 29 12.46 -7.88 -0.97
C VAL A 29 13.51 -6.94 -1.52
N ASP A 30 14.74 -7.43 -1.65
CA ASP A 30 15.84 -6.65 -2.24
C ASP A 30 15.44 -6.13 -3.64
N PRO A 31 15.55 -4.81 -3.92
CA PRO A 31 15.24 -4.23 -5.24
C PRO A 31 16.13 -4.77 -6.35
N GLU A 32 17.30 -5.32 -6.02
CA GLU A 32 18.19 -5.97 -6.99
C GLU A 32 17.72 -7.38 -7.39
N LYS A 33 16.86 -8.01 -6.58
CA LYS A 33 16.35 -9.38 -6.81
C LYS A 33 14.91 -9.39 -7.34
N ALA A 34 14.16 -8.31 -7.13
CA ALA A 34 12.75 -8.23 -7.49
C ALA A 34 12.40 -6.91 -8.18
N HIS A 35 11.67 -7.00 -9.30
CA HIS A 35 11.19 -5.83 -10.06
C HIS A 35 10.17 -4.97 -9.31
N TYR A 36 9.48 -5.58 -8.34
CA TYR A 36 8.54 -4.97 -7.41
C TYR A 36 8.98 -5.36 -5.98
N PRO A 37 9.92 -4.60 -5.40
CA PRO A 37 10.51 -4.94 -4.10
C PRO A 37 9.55 -4.81 -2.93
N VAL A 38 8.48 -4.03 -3.07
CA VAL A 38 7.55 -3.77 -1.98
C VAL A 38 6.23 -4.48 -2.28
N MET A 39 5.81 -5.38 -1.39
CA MET A 39 4.48 -5.98 -1.43
C MET A 39 3.60 -5.33 -0.38
N VAL A 40 2.44 -4.85 -0.83
CA VAL A 40 1.47 -4.16 0.02
C VAL A 40 0.11 -4.88 -0.06
N GLU A 41 -0.63 -4.86 1.02
CA GLU A 41 -2.00 -5.35 1.09
C GLU A 41 -2.92 -4.17 1.43
N LEU A 42 -4.03 -4.04 0.71
CA LEU A 42 -4.97 -2.95 0.95
C LEU A 42 -5.67 -3.13 2.29
N GLU A 43 -5.82 -2.04 3.04
CA GLU A 43 -6.62 -2.07 4.27
C GLU A 43 -8.10 -2.38 3.95
N GLU A 44 -8.62 -1.70 2.93
CA GLU A 44 -9.97 -1.87 2.42
C GLU A 44 -9.97 -2.63 1.08
N PRO A 45 -10.90 -3.60 0.89
CA PRO A 45 -11.01 -4.28 -0.38
C PRO A 45 -11.50 -3.31 -1.46
N ILE A 46 -10.93 -3.41 -2.66
CA ILE A 46 -11.44 -2.68 -3.83
C ILE A 46 -12.36 -3.58 -4.65
N GLU A 47 -13.34 -2.95 -5.31
CA GLU A 47 -14.23 -3.57 -6.26
C GLU A 47 -13.64 -3.39 -7.66
N GLN A 48 -12.93 -4.40 -8.17
CA GLN A 48 -12.38 -4.35 -9.51
C GLN A 48 -13.40 -4.88 -10.51
N GLU A 49 -13.81 -4.06 -11.48
CA GLU A 49 -14.58 -4.53 -12.63
C GLU A 49 -13.71 -5.41 -13.52
N VAL A 50 -14.10 -6.68 -13.66
CA VAL A 50 -13.49 -7.66 -14.56
C VAL A 50 -14.53 -8.12 -15.58
N PRO A 51 -14.13 -8.66 -16.74
CA PRO A 51 -15.08 -9.07 -17.79
C PRO A 51 -16.13 -10.10 -17.33
N MET A 52 -15.89 -10.80 -16.22
CA MET A 52 -16.78 -11.80 -15.61
C MET A 52 -17.64 -11.25 -14.45
N GLY A 53 -17.58 -9.95 -14.14
CA GLY A 53 -18.33 -9.31 -13.04
C GLY A 53 -17.46 -8.44 -12.14
N THR A 54 -17.90 -8.17 -10.92
CA THR A 54 -17.16 -7.36 -9.94
C THR A 54 -16.40 -8.27 -8.98
N LEU A 55 -15.07 -8.15 -8.93
CA LEU A 55 -14.22 -8.91 -8.01
C LEU A 55 -13.81 -8.03 -6.83
N LYS A 56 -14.08 -8.49 -5.61
CA LYS A 56 -13.55 -7.87 -4.37
C LYS A 56 -12.21 -8.50 -4.00
N THR A 57 -11.15 -7.71 -3.95
CA THR A 57 -9.81 -8.18 -3.59
C THR A 57 -9.04 -7.14 -2.79
N LYS A 58 -8.13 -7.61 -1.92
CA LYS A 58 -7.21 -6.78 -1.13
C LYS A 58 -5.75 -6.88 -1.62
N GLY A 59 -5.48 -7.70 -2.64
CA GLY A 59 -4.11 -8.05 -3.01
C GLY A 59 -3.44 -8.94 -1.96
N PRO A 60 -2.23 -9.42 -2.25
CA PRO A 60 -1.06 -8.54 -2.21
C PRO A 60 -0.68 -7.96 -3.57
N TYR A 61 -0.35 -6.67 -3.58
CA TYR A 61 0.08 -5.93 -4.75
C TYR A 61 1.57 -5.58 -4.64
N GLY A 62 2.33 -5.97 -5.66
CA GLY A 62 3.73 -5.58 -5.77
C GLY A 62 3.86 -4.21 -6.42
N PHE A 63 4.55 -3.29 -5.75
CA PHE A 63 4.85 -1.96 -6.24
C PHE A 63 6.35 -1.65 -6.13
N ARG A 64 6.76 -0.61 -6.85
CA ARG A 64 8.07 0.01 -6.67
C ARG A 64 7.98 1.12 -5.64
N GLU A 65 9.11 1.44 -5.02
CA GLU A 65 9.23 2.56 -4.08
C GLU A 65 8.82 3.90 -4.70
N ASN A 66 8.96 4.08 -6.03
CA ASN A 66 8.53 5.30 -6.73
C ASN A 66 7.03 5.37 -7.02
N GLU A 67 6.29 4.28 -6.81
CA GLU A 67 4.83 4.19 -7.04
C GLU A 67 4.02 4.28 -5.74
N LEU A 68 4.72 4.26 -4.60
CA LEU A 68 4.17 4.33 -3.27
C LEU A 68 4.73 5.56 -2.57
N THR A 69 3.90 6.27 -1.82
CA THR A 69 4.36 7.26 -0.85
C THR A 69 4.08 6.72 0.55
N PRO A 70 4.98 6.82 1.53
CA PRO A 70 4.61 6.55 2.91
C PRO A 70 3.43 7.44 3.29
N ALA A 71 2.31 6.84 3.68
CA ALA A 71 1.17 7.54 4.21
C ALA A 71 1.52 7.79 5.68
N ASP A 72 2.10 8.96 5.96
CA ASP A 72 2.58 9.33 7.28
C ASP A 72 1.51 9.02 8.36
N PRO A 73 1.76 8.06 9.27
CA PRO A 73 0.87 7.85 10.41
C PRO A 73 0.97 9.00 11.43
N SER A 74 1.80 10.03 11.18
CA SER A 74 1.95 11.24 12.00
C SER A 74 0.70 12.13 12.07
N LYS A 75 -0.45 11.67 11.57
CA LYS A 75 -1.77 12.21 11.92
C LYS A 75 -2.49 11.42 13.03
N GLY A 76 -1.80 10.51 13.73
CA GLY A 76 -2.41 9.56 14.67
C GLY A 76 -1.67 9.27 15.97
N ILE A 77 -0.47 9.82 16.23
CA ILE A 77 0.00 9.99 17.61
C ILE A 77 -0.25 11.44 18.01
N PRO A 78 -1.31 11.77 18.79
CA PRO A 78 -1.18 12.95 19.61
C PRO A 78 0.09 12.75 20.43
N GLU A 79 0.90 13.80 20.46
CA GLU A 79 2.07 14.00 21.31
C GLU A 79 1.63 13.98 22.79
N ALA A 80 1.12 12.83 23.25
CA ALA A 80 0.50 12.63 24.55
C ALA A 80 1.00 11.33 25.17
N PHE A 81 2.33 11.17 25.19
CA PHE A 81 3.00 10.41 26.24
C PHE A 81 4.38 11.03 26.45
N LYS A 82 4.35 12.28 26.90
CA LYS A 82 5.47 12.94 27.53
C LYS A 82 5.03 13.30 28.94
N GLU A 83 5.86 12.91 29.91
CA GLU A 83 5.85 13.28 31.33
C GLU A 83 4.74 12.64 32.19
N ASP A 84 5.13 11.67 33.03
CA ASP A 84 5.56 11.95 34.43
C ASP A 84 6.62 10.92 34.88
#